data_AF-A0A9P6LZE8-F1
#
_entry.id   AF-A0A9P6LZE8-F1
#
_cell.length_a   1.000
_cell.length_b   1.000
_cell.length_c   1.000
_cell.angle_alpha   90.00
_cell.angle_beta   90.00
_cell.angle_gamma   90.00
#
_symmetry.space_group_name_H-M   'P 1'
#
loop_
_entity.id
_entity.type
_entity.pdbx_description
1 polymer ?
#
loop_
_entity_poly.entity_id
_entity_poly.type
_entity_poly.pdbx_seq_one_letter_code
_entity_poly.pdbx_strand_id
1 'polypeptide(L)'
;MTTAMFKTGMNRALLNRDFFQTILDRAYGPNAAQPTSWVEQDLDSSASILSSISSAGADDDDDDLDREGSLTSKERTSSDKTEEACPMNDMTGHFLYKIEYNAIHSSSASSHPSVYHPSNTTYPESISISATSRLDSHPSAEGQLWMVIKSKPIDTALIELTNIMAQLQGGEIADQYDQVKDLTGFRNSHIREIELAELAWQVGGPMARISTKVYNVLRNDTQQLYALCLEYLDPAMGNVTHMNSTEHALTTWSPDDIHLALRDMASFHAQFLGQEDKLLKMSFLENPTRPMTKVLRPAYEAMVKTNRKNDPELFSESLTRSMLDYLAHSDEYWAVLENSPRTLIHGDFNTRNICLRMDQSTGAQTLCVYDWELACCHVPQRDVVEFLSFVLPSGSTEWSHYIEYHRLALKQSFESMQSLVEPSSRKIKIPSPREYMEVAKIALMEFASLRVAMYGISNSFKQVEWLPRILSSVEEQVKRMGPLRPSRDRVHFESKL
;
A
#
# COMPACT_ATOMS: atom_id res chain seq x y z
N MET A 1 9.57 -5.62 23.36
CA MET A 1 9.20 -4.52 24.28
C MET A 1 8.05 -3.68 23.74
N THR A 2 8.05 -3.32 22.45
CA THR A 2 6.96 -2.58 21.77
C THR A 2 5.65 -3.37 21.68
N THR A 3 5.69 -4.66 21.35
CA THR A 3 4.52 -5.57 21.24
C THR A 3 3.67 -5.66 22.51
N ALA A 4 4.31 -5.70 23.68
CA ALA A 4 3.62 -5.78 24.98
C ALA A 4 2.88 -4.47 25.35
N MET A 5 3.25 -3.34 24.75
CA MET A 5 2.52 -2.07 24.89
C MET A 5 1.32 -1.97 23.93
N PHE A 6 1.32 -2.66 22.79
CA PHE A 6 0.26 -2.53 21.79
C PHE A 6 -0.99 -3.39 22.07
N LYS A 7 -0.82 -4.63 22.55
CA LYS A 7 -1.96 -5.45 23.02
C LYS A 7 -2.65 -4.84 24.26
N THR A 8 -1.97 -3.97 25.00
CA THR A 8 -2.46 -3.40 26.27
C THR A 8 -3.03 -1.98 26.14
N GLY A 9 -2.84 -1.30 25.00
CA GLY A 9 -3.21 0.11 24.83
C GLY A 9 -4.65 0.38 24.42
N MET A 10 -5.31 -0.54 23.70
CA MET A 10 -6.70 -0.34 23.31
C MET A 10 -7.62 -0.64 24.50
N ASN A 11 -8.19 0.41 25.10
CA ASN A 11 -9.17 0.26 26.16
C ASN A 11 -10.41 -0.45 25.59
N ARG A 12 -10.55 -1.75 25.85
CA ARG A 12 -11.68 -2.58 25.39
C ARG A 12 -13.04 -2.05 25.83
N ALA A 13 -13.11 -1.18 26.85
CA ALA A 13 -14.34 -0.49 27.22
C ALA A 13 -14.88 0.45 26.11
N LEU A 14 -14.03 0.87 25.17
CA LEU A 14 -14.45 1.63 23.99
C LEU A 14 -15.20 0.76 22.96
N LEU A 15 -15.00 -0.56 22.99
CA LEU A 15 -15.66 -1.53 22.11
C LEU A 15 -17.02 -1.94 22.71
N ASN A 16 -17.92 -0.96 22.81
CA ASN A 16 -19.26 -1.14 23.37
C ASN A 16 -20.33 -1.26 22.27
N ARG A 17 -21.60 -1.39 22.68
CA ARG A 17 -22.72 -1.55 21.74
C ARG A 17 -22.80 -0.43 20.70
N ASP A 18 -22.60 0.82 21.10
CA ASP A 18 -22.73 1.99 20.22
C ASP A 18 -21.60 2.01 19.17
N PHE A 19 -20.40 1.57 19.56
CA PHE A 19 -19.29 1.36 18.64
C PHE A 19 -19.64 0.34 17.54
N PHE A 20 -20.16 -0.83 17.91
CA PHE A 20 -20.57 -1.85 16.94
C PHE A 20 -21.82 -1.45 16.14
N GLN A 21 -22.73 -0.68 16.73
CA GLN A 21 -23.86 -0.11 15.99
C GLN A 21 -23.38 0.85 14.89
N THR A 22 -22.39 1.70 15.18
CA THR A 22 -21.80 2.62 14.19
C THR A 22 -21.18 1.86 13.00
N ILE A 23 -20.55 0.72 13.26
CA ILE A 23 -20.00 -0.17 12.22
C ILE A 23 -21.13 -0.74 11.35
N LEU A 24 -22.19 -1.27 11.96
CA LEU A 24 -23.33 -1.82 11.23
C LEU A 24 -24.08 -0.75 10.42
N ASP A 25 -24.22 0.46 10.97
CA ASP A 25 -24.86 1.59 10.28
C ASP A 25 -24.09 2.00 9.02
N ARG A 26 -22.76 1.88 9.03
CA ARG A 26 -21.93 2.13 7.84
C ARG A 26 -21.93 0.95 6.87
N ALA A 27 -21.99 -0.28 7.37
CA ALA A 27 -22.00 -1.47 6.52
C ALA A 27 -23.34 -1.62 5.77
N TYR A 28 -24.46 -1.41 6.44
CA TYR A 28 -25.81 -1.73 5.93
C TYR A 28 -26.74 -0.52 5.81
N GLY A 29 -26.31 0.65 6.29
CA GLY A 29 -27.13 1.86 6.37
C GLY A 29 -27.70 2.10 7.77
N PRO A 30 -28.07 3.35 8.11
CA PRO A 30 -28.50 3.71 9.45
C PRO A 30 -29.72 2.89 9.92
N ASN A 31 -29.62 2.27 11.09
CA ASN A 31 -30.68 1.44 11.67
C ASN A 31 -31.14 0.28 10.77
N ALA A 32 -30.31 -0.21 9.84
CA ALA A 32 -30.66 -1.38 9.03
C ALA A 32 -30.46 -2.69 9.80
N ALA A 33 -29.53 -2.71 10.77
CA ALA A 33 -29.20 -3.85 11.62
C ALA A 33 -28.88 -3.39 13.04
N GLN A 34 -29.10 -4.28 14.03
CA GLN A 34 -28.66 -4.06 15.41
C GLN A 34 -27.73 -5.17 15.87
N PRO A 35 -26.63 -4.85 16.56
CA PRO A 35 -25.72 -5.85 17.08
C PRO A 35 -26.40 -6.60 18.23
N THR A 36 -26.34 -7.93 18.19
CA THR A 36 -26.83 -8.82 19.25
C THR A 36 -25.68 -9.32 20.11
N SER A 37 -24.53 -9.62 19.50
CA SER A 37 -23.31 -10.03 20.17
C SER A 37 -22.08 -9.61 19.36
N TRP A 38 -20.92 -9.54 20.00
CA TRP A 38 -19.63 -9.38 19.32
C TRP A 38 -18.56 -10.11 20.12
N VAL A 39 -17.64 -10.73 19.39
CA VAL A 39 -16.58 -11.54 20.00
C VAL A 39 -15.28 -11.34 19.22
N GLU A 40 -14.19 -11.14 19.95
CA GLU A 40 -12.84 -11.18 19.40
C GLU A 40 -12.52 -12.62 19.02
N GLN A 41 -11.96 -12.82 17.85
CA GLN A 41 -11.58 -14.14 17.35
C GLN A 41 -10.06 -14.20 17.25
N ASP A 42 -9.53 -15.41 17.40
CA ASP A 42 -8.12 -15.64 17.12
C ASP A 42 -7.89 -15.41 15.62
N LEU A 43 -6.94 -14.53 15.34
CA LEU A 43 -6.56 -14.20 13.98
C LEU A 43 -5.57 -15.29 13.56
N ASP A 44 -6.00 -16.21 12.69
CA ASP A 44 -5.09 -17.21 12.16
C ASP A 44 -3.94 -16.47 11.45
N SER A 45 -2.73 -16.62 12.00
CA SER A 45 -1.55 -15.87 11.55
C SER A 45 -1.18 -16.16 10.09
N SER A 46 -1.71 -17.24 9.51
CA SER A 46 -1.56 -17.62 8.11
C SER A 46 -2.48 -16.83 7.15
N ALA A 47 -3.67 -16.43 7.61
CA ALA A 47 -4.72 -15.76 6.82
C ALA A 47 -4.73 -14.22 6.97
N SER A 48 -3.91 -13.69 7.89
CA SER A 48 -3.83 -12.26 8.17
C SER A 48 -3.28 -11.44 6.98
N ILE A 49 -3.84 -10.25 6.77
CA ILE A 49 -3.41 -9.18 5.83
C ILE A 49 -1.90 -8.91 5.89
N LEU A 50 -1.19 -9.33 6.94
CA LEU A 50 0.17 -8.87 7.23
C LEU A 50 1.16 -9.96 7.68
N SER A 51 0.88 -11.23 7.38
CA SER A 51 1.88 -12.31 7.58
C SER A 51 3.19 -12.02 6.82
N SER A 52 3.16 -11.31 5.69
CA SER A 52 4.34 -11.11 4.85
C SER A 52 5.44 -10.20 5.43
N ILE A 53 5.19 -9.46 6.52
CA ILE A 53 6.26 -8.73 7.23
C ILE A 53 6.81 -9.58 8.40
N SER A 54 6.08 -10.59 8.88
CA SER A 54 6.41 -11.30 10.13
C SER A 54 6.56 -12.83 10.01
N SER A 55 5.75 -13.52 9.24
CA SER A 55 5.71 -14.98 9.10
C SER A 55 5.87 -15.47 7.65
N ALA A 56 7.12 -15.73 7.26
CA ALA A 56 7.44 -16.69 6.20
C ALA A 56 8.60 -17.52 6.76
N GLY A 57 8.32 -18.79 7.05
CA GLY A 57 9.23 -19.69 7.77
C GLY A 57 8.53 -20.48 8.87
N ALA A 58 7.53 -21.27 8.48
CA ALA A 58 7.09 -22.43 9.25
C ALA A 58 6.69 -23.49 8.22
N ASP A 59 7.65 -24.33 7.84
CA ASP A 59 7.42 -25.49 6.99
C ASP A 59 6.70 -26.56 7.82
N ASP A 60 5.52 -26.98 7.35
CA ASP A 60 4.95 -28.28 7.66
C ASP A 60 5.65 -29.31 6.76
N ASP A 61 6.77 -29.85 7.24
CA ASP A 61 7.39 -31.05 6.68
C ASP A 61 6.59 -32.30 7.14
N ASP A 62 5.52 -32.62 6.43
CA ASP A 62 4.96 -33.98 6.40
C ASP A 62 5.16 -34.53 4.99
N ASP A 63 6.30 -35.18 4.76
CA ASP A 63 6.47 -36.09 3.61
C ASP A 63 7.02 -37.45 4.07
N ASP A 64 6.16 -38.44 3.91
CA ASP A 64 6.43 -39.87 3.91
C ASP A 64 7.58 -40.20 2.95
N LEU A 65 8.65 -40.81 3.48
CA LEU A 65 9.60 -41.58 2.67
C LEU A 65 9.98 -42.89 3.36
N ASP A 66 9.28 -43.96 2.95
CA ASP A 66 9.78 -45.33 2.98
C ASP A 66 11.03 -45.44 2.10
N ARG A 67 12.20 -45.70 2.71
CA ARG A 67 13.27 -46.52 2.10
C ARG A 67 14.29 -47.03 3.12
N GLU A 68 14.33 -48.36 3.21
CA GLU A 68 15.31 -49.16 3.96
C GLU A 68 16.76 -48.87 3.57
N GLY A 69 17.69 -48.97 4.53
CA GLY A 69 19.12 -49.16 4.23
C GLY A 69 20.18 -48.80 5.27
N SER A 70 20.25 -49.55 6.38
CA SER A 70 21.48 -50.01 7.06
C SER A 70 22.59 -49.02 7.52
N LEU A 71 22.66 -48.85 8.85
CA LEU A 71 23.83 -48.93 9.76
C LEU A 71 25.11 -48.11 9.45
N THR A 72 25.44 -47.13 10.31
CA THR A 72 26.35 -47.34 11.47
C THR A 72 26.46 -46.09 12.34
N SER A 73 26.53 -46.38 13.64
CA SER A 73 26.53 -45.53 14.83
C SER A 73 27.64 -44.47 14.94
N LYS A 74 27.30 -43.29 15.47
CA LYS A 74 28.08 -42.64 16.54
C LYS A 74 27.22 -41.66 17.34
N GLU A 75 27.07 -41.97 18.62
CA GLU A 75 26.39 -41.20 19.65
C GLU A 75 27.03 -39.81 19.82
N ARG A 76 26.18 -38.77 19.93
CA ARG A 76 26.44 -37.59 20.76
C ARG A 76 25.14 -37.14 21.43
N THR A 77 25.27 -36.97 22.72
CA THR A 77 24.27 -36.67 23.74
C THR A 77 23.66 -35.27 23.62
N SER A 78 22.33 -35.22 23.73
CA SER A 78 21.44 -34.21 24.32
C SER A 78 21.88 -32.74 24.41
N SER A 79 21.08 -31.87 23.80
CA SER A 79 20.40 -30.80 24.55
C SER A 79 19.13 -30.41 23.78
N ASP A 80 17.97 -30.78 24.31
CA ASP A 80 16.68 -30.21 23.90
C ASP A 80 16.76 -28.70 24.04
N LYS A 81 16.87 -28.03 22.90
CA LYS A 81 16.44 -26.63 22.77
C LYS A 81 15.05 -26.72 22.16
N THR A 82 14.03 -26.56 23.00
CA THR A 82 12.77 -26.01 22.54
C THR A 82 13.10 -24.73 21.78
N GLU A 83 12.95 -24.75 20.46
CA GLU A 83 12.94 -23.56 19.64
C GLU A 83 11.75 -22.73 20.10
N GLU A 84 11.99 -21.82 21.04
CA GLU A 84 11.07 -20.73 21.30
C GLU A 84 10.99 -19.92 20.01
N ALA A 85 9.86 -20.06 19.32
CA ALA A 85 9.51 -19.27 18.16
C ALA A 85 9.79 -17.78 18.45
N CYS A 86 10.60 -17.16 17.59
CA CYS A 86 10.93 -15.75 17.69
C CYS A 86 9.62 -14.93 17.73
N PRO A 87 9.40 -14.04 18.72
CA PRO A 87 8.12 -13.37 18.94
C PRO A 87 7.82 -12.25 17.91
N MET A 88 8.47 -12.27 16.74
CA MET A 88 8.27 -11.27 15.68
C MET A 88 6.96 -11.45 14.90
N ASN A 89 6.27 -12.59 14.98
CA ASN A 89 4.98 -12.82 14.32
C ASN A 89 3.82 -11.96 14.87
N ASP A 90 4.03 -11.27 16.00
CA ASP A 90 3.00 -10.55 16.75
C ASP A 90 3.20 -9.02 16.73
N MET A 91 3.89 -8.47 15.71
CA MET A 91 4.23 -7.04 15.66
C MET A 91 3.07 -6.11 15.26
N THR A 92 1.90 -6.63 14.92
CA THR A 92 0.81 -5.81 14.40
C THR A 92 -0.41 -5.87 15.32
N GLY A 93 -0.88 -4.72 15.80
CA GLY A 93 -2.02 -4.60 16.71
C GLY A 93 -3.35 -4.81 15.99
N HIS A 94 -3.55 -5.98 15.38
CA HIS A 94 -4.75 -6.34 14.66
C HIS A 94 -5.62 -7.26 15.50
N PHE A 95 -6.92 -6.99 15.49
CA PHE A 95 -7.90 -7.76 16.25
C PHE A 95 -9.07 -8.13 15.32
N LEU A 96 -9.33 -9.42 15.15
CA LEU A 96 -10.45 -9.92 14.37
C LEU A 96 -11.69 -9.92 15.24
N TYR A 97 -12.78 -9.35 14.73
CA TYR A 97 -14.07 -9.36 15.41
C TYR A 97 -15.14 -9.94 14.51
N LYS A 98 -15.97 -10.78 15.12
CA LYS A 98 -17.24 -11.23 14.55
C LYS A 98 -18.38 -10.52 15.27
N ILE A 99 -19.20 -9.78 14.52
CA ILE A 99 -20.40 -9.12 15.00
C ILE A 99 -21.60 -9.93 14.53
N GLU A 100 -22.42 -10.40 15.47
CA GLU A 100 -23.72 -10.98 15.16
C GLU A 100 -24.79 -9.88 15.22
N TYR A 101 -25.69 -9.87 14.24
CA TYR A 101 -26.71 -8.83 14.13
C TYR A 101 -28.05 -9.37 13.66
N ASN A 102 -29.11 -8.63 14.00
CA ASN A 102 -30.46 -8.83 13.45
C ASN A 102 -30.84 -7.66 12.55
N ALA A 103 -31.43 -7.93 11.40
CA ALA A 103 -31.98 -6.88 10.55
C ALA A 103 -33.20 -6.23 11.23
N ILE A 104 -33.28 -4.91 11.17
CA ILE A 104 -34.49 -4.21 11.61
C ILE A 104 -35.47 -4.23 10.44
N HIS A 105 -36.42 -5.17 10.47
CA HIS A 105 -37.56 -5.08 9.57
C HIS A 105 -38.37 -3.85 9.96
N SER A 106 -38.43 -2.86 9.07
CA SER A 106 -39.34 -1.71 9.21
C SER A 106 -40.79 -2.21 9.14
N SER A 107 -41.30 -2.69 10.28
CA SER A 107 -42.71 -2.95 10.47
C SER A 107 -43.38 -1.59 10.69
N SER A 108 -44.38 -1.29 9.85
CA SER A 108 -45.24 -0.10 9.86
C SER A 108 -44.65 1.20 9.28
N ALA A 109 -44.88 1.40 7.97
CA ALA A 109 -45.20 2.73 7.46
C ALA A 109 -46.54 3.16 8.05
N SER A 110 -46.52 3.79 9.24
CA SER A 110 -47.66 4.53 9.77
C SER A 110 -47.39 6.03 9.65
N SER A 111 -48.16 6.66 8.78
CA SER A 111 -48.54 8.09 8.75
C SER A 111 -47.57 9.10 9.37
N HIS A 112 -46.86 9.83 8.50
CA HIS A 112 -46.23 11.12 8.83
C HIS A 112 -47.23 12.11 9.46
N PRO A 113 -46.92 12.72 10.61
CA PRO A 113 -47.35 14.08 10.91
C PRO A 113 -46.31 15.06 10.34
N SER A 114 -46.79 16.06 9.61
CA SER A 114 -45.93 17.13 9.08
C SER A 114 -45.28 17.91 10.23
N VAL A 115 -43.96 18.06 10.22
CA VAL A 115 -43.26 18.96 11.14
C VAL A 115 -42.52 20.04 10.37
N TYR A 116 -42.81 21.26 10.80
CA TYR A 116 -42.38 22.57 10.35
C TYR A 116 -40.86 22.77 10.55
N HIS A 117 -40.15 23.32 9.55
CA HIS A 117 -38.79 23.84 9.71
C HIS A 117 -38.83 25.37 9.88
N PRO A 118 -38.19 25.96 10.90
CA PRO A 118 -37.75 27.34 10.86
C PRO A 118 -36.31 27.44 10.34
N SER A 119 -36.06 28.58 9.70
CA SER A 119 -34.89 28.94 8.89
C SER A 119 -33.66 29.42 9.68
N ASN A 120 -32.55 29.46 8.92
CA ASN A 120 -31.32 30.25 9.08
C ASN A 120 -30.18 29.68 9.94
N THR A 121 -29.16 29.15 9.24
CA THR A 121 -27.77 29.66 9.30
C THR A 121 -27.02 29.29 8.03
N THR A 122 -26.31 30.27 7.48
CA THR A 122 -25.63 30.31 6.19
C THR A 122 -24.23 29.68 6.24
N TYR A 123 -23.97 28.69 5.38
CA TYR A 123 -22.63 28.29 4.90
C TYR A 123 -22.72 28.02 3.38
N PRO A 124 -21.69 28.34 2.59
CA PRO A 124 -21.80 28.34 1.14
C PRO A 124 -21.70 26.93 0.53
N GLU A 125 -22.71 26.61 -0.28
CA GLU A 125 -22.76 25.72 -1.45
C GLU A 125 -21.98 24.39 -1.38
N SER A 126 -22.59 23.43 -0.71
CA SER A 126 -22.39 22.00 -0.99
C SER A 126 -23.03 21.64 -2.35
N ILE A 127 -22.20 21.27 -3.32
CA ILE A 127 -22.64 20.60 -4.54
C ILE A 127 -23.15 19.21 -4.13
N SER A 128 -24.47 19.04 -4.10
CA SER A 128 -25.14 17.76 -3.88
C SER A 128 -24.98 16.89 -5.13
N ILE A 129 -23.90 16.12 -5.18
CA ILE A 129 -23.80 14.98 -6.11
C ILE A 129 -24.41 13.79 -5.38
N SER A 130 -25.63 13.41 -5.77
CA SER A 130 -26.26 12.17 -5.31
C SER A 130 -25.53 10.98 -5.94
N ALA A 131 -24.37 10.63 -5.39
CA ALA A 131 -23.71 9.37 -5.62
C ALA A 131 -24.08 8.42 -4.47
N THR A 132 -25.33 7.95 -4.46
CA THR A 132 -25.65 6.72 -3.73
C THR A 132 -24.92 5.58 -4.45
N SER A 133 -23.72 5.26 -3.99
CA SER A 133 -23.15 3.93 -4.19
C SER A 133 -24.23 2.94 -3.78
N ARG A 134 -24.56 1.99 -4.67
CA ARG A 134 -25.43 0.86 -4.31
C ARG A 134 -24.84 0.22 -3.05
N LEU A 135 -25.51 0.43 -1.92
CA LEU A 135 -25.27 -0.32 -0.69
C LEU A 135 -25.44 -1.80 -1.02
N ASP A 136 -24.52 -2.61 -0.50
CA ASP A 136 -24.60 -4.05 -0.53
C ASP A 136 -25.98 -4.52 -0.05
N SER A 137 -26.39 -5.69 -0.56
CA SER A 137 -27.63 -6.41 -0.25
C SER A 137 -28.23 -6.10 1.13
N HIS A 138 -29.53 -5.78 1.17
CA HIS A 138 -30.28 -5.67 2.42
C HIS A 138 -29.89 -6.79 3.40
N PRO A 139 -29.60 -6.47 4.67
CA PRO A 139 -29.18 -7.48 5.62
C PRO A 139 -30.23 -8.59 5.72
N SER A 140 -29.77 -9.84 5.74
CA SER A 140 -30.59 -11.00 6.09
C SER A 140 -31.19 -10.80 7.48
N ALA A 141 -32.33 -11.45 7.75
CA ALA A 141 -33.07 -11.33 9.03
C ALA A 141 -32.15 -11.47 10.26
N GLU A 142 -31.18 -12.36 10.17
CA GLU A 142 -30.01 -12.48 11.06
C GLU A 142 -28.76 -12.60 10.19
N GLY A 143 -27.63 -12.08 10.66
CA GLY A 143 -26.37 -12.13 9.89
C GLY A 143 -25.12 -11.94 10.74
N GLN A 144 -23.99 -12.06 10.07
CA GLN A 144 -22.66 -11.91 10.66
C GLN A 144 -21.84 -10.92 9.84
N LEU A 145 -21.13 -10.04 10.52
CA LEU A 145 -20.14 -9.16 9.92
C LEU A 145 -18.77 -9.44 10.54
N TRP A 146 -17.80 -9.78 9.67
CA TRP A 146 -16.41 -9.97 10.04
C TRP A 146 -15.62 -8.69 9.74
N MET A 147 -14.80 -8.28 10.71
CA MET A 147 -14.02 -7.05 10.59
C MET A 147 -12.69 -7.14 11.33
N VAL A 148 -11.72 -6.32 10.91
CA VAL A 148 -10.43 -6.19 11.57
C VAL A 148 -10.28 -4.80 12.16
N ILE A 149 -9.90 -4.71 13.44
CA ILE A 149 -9.42 -3.46 14.03
C ILE A 149 -7.90 -3.42 13.87
N LYS A 150 -7.40 -2.52 13.02
CA LYS A 150 -5.98 -2.24 12.78
C LYS A 150 -5.54 -1.09 13.68
N SER A 151 -4.85 -1.40 14.79
CA SER A 151 -4.21 -0.42 15.65
C SER A 151 -2.88 0.03 15.04
N LYS A 152 -2.64 1.34 15.04
CA LYS A 152 -1.43 1.96 14.48
C LYS A 152 -0.52 2.51 15.58
N PRO A 153 0.80 2.27 15.53
CA PRO A 153 1.75 3.02 16.34
C PRO A 153 1.82 4.46 15.85
N ILE A 154 2.19 5.41 16.72
CA ILE A 154 2.58 6.75 16.26
C ILE A 154 3.81 6.69 15.35
N ASP A 155 3.93 7.64 14.43
CA ASP A 155 4.99 7.69 13.42
C ASP A 155 6.41 7.67 14.01
N THR A 156 6.64 8.40 15.10
CA THR A 156 7.94 8.45 15.79
C THR A 156 8.45 7.07 16.20
N ALA A 157 7.58 6.12 16.52
CA ALA A 157 7.99 4.75 16.82
C ALA A 157 8.50 4.00 15.58
N LEU A 158 7.88 4.22 14.42
CA LEU A 158 8.33 3.65 13.14
C LEU A 158 9.63 4.31 12.67
N ILE A 159 9.71 5.64 12.77
CA ILE A 159 10.90 6.42 12.42
C ILE A 159 12.10 5.99 13.26
N GLU A 160 11.94 5.81 14.57
CA GLU A 160 13.06 5.36 15.40
C GLU A 160 13.42 3.90 15.16
N LEU A 161 12.44 3.04 14.82
CA LEU A 161 12.76 1.66 14.43
C LEU A 161 13.63 1.62 13.17
N THR A 162 13.29 2.38 12.12
CA THR A 162 14.08 2.42 10.89
C THR A 162 15.44 3.09 11.12
N ASN A 163 15.49 4.11 11.99
CA ASN A 163 16.76 4.72 12.40
C ASN A 163 17.64 3.71 13.14
N ILE A 164 17.10 2.94 14.09
CA ILE A 164 17.84 1.88 14.79
C ILE A 164 18.40 0.86 13.80
N MET A 165 17.63 0.45 12.78
CA MET A 165 18.14 -0.42 11.73
C MET A 165 19.34 0.19 11.00
N ALA A 166 19.29 1.49 10.67
CA ALA A 166 20.44 2.20 10.08
C ALA A 166 21.64 2.29 11.04
N GLN A 167 21.41 2.59 12.33
CA GLN A 167 22.46 2.64 13.36
C GLN A 167 23.17 1.30 13.53
N LEU A 168 22.43 0.20 13.48
CA LEU A 168 22.96 -1.16 13.59
C LEU A 168 23.86 -1.56 12.41
N GLN A 169 23.69 -0.93 11.23
CA GLN A 169 24.63 -1.09 10.12
C GLN A 169 25.96 -0.37 10.36
N GLY A 170 25.94 0.73 11.13
CA GLY A 170 27.09 1.58 11.43
C GLY A 170 27.64 2.36 10.23
N GLY A 171 28.71 3.13 10.45
CA GLY A 171 29.39 3.88 9.39
C GLY A 171 28.55 5.02 8.78
N GLU A 172 28.78 5.31 7.50
CA GLU A 172 28.18 6.46 6.80
C GLU A 172 26.64 6.43 6.82
N ILE A 173 26.01 5.24 6.73
CA ILE A 173 24.54 5.13 6.75
C ILE A 173 23.97 5.56 8.11
N ALA A 174 24.60 5.18 9.22
CA ALA A 174 24.17 5.58 10.55
C ALA A 174 24.23 7.10 10.72
N ASP A 175 25.32 7.72 10.28
CA ASP A 175 25.53 9.18 10.39
C ASP A 175 24.57 9.98 9.50
N GLN A 176 24.36 9.53 8.26
CA GLN A 176 23.54 10.27 7.30
C GLN A 176 22.04 10.04 7.50
N TYR A 177 21.62 8.83 7.88
CA TYR A 177 20.20 8.51 8.06
C TYR A 177 19.60 9.22 9.27
N ASP A 178 20.32 9.32 10.40
CA ASP A 178 19.82 10.00 11.60
C ASP A 178 19.47 11.47 11.34
N GLN A 179 20.21 12.15 10.44
CA GLN A 179 19.97 13.54 10.04
C GLN A 179 18.66 13.73 9.25
N VAL A 180 18.14 12.66 8.64
CA VAL A 180 16.99 12.74 7.72
C VAL A 180 15.85 11.78 8.06
N LYS A 181 15.92 11.08 9.20
CA LYS A 181 14.96 10.04 9.59
C LYS A 181 13.49 10.51 9.59
N ASP A 182 13.26 11.79 9.89
CA ASP A 182 11.92 12.41 9.88
C ASP A 182 11.39 12.78 8.48
N LEU A 183 12.18 12.50 7.43
CA LEU A 183 11.91 12.85 6.02
C LEU A 183 11.85 11.62 5.10
N THR A 184 11.75 10.40 5.63
CA THR A 184 11.83 9.17 4.82
C THR A 184 10.45 8.63 4.41
N GLY A 185 9.39 9.43 4.51
CA GLY A 185 8.02 9.03 4.11
C GLY A 185 7.14 8.48 5.24
N PHE A 186 7.70 8.23 6.43
CA PHE A 186 6.97 7.67 7.58
C PHE A 186 6.30 8.73 8.45
N ARG A 187 6.58 10.01 8.26
CA ARG A 187 5.98 11.07 9.08
C ARG A 187 4.47 11.10 8.87
N ASN A 188 3.71 11.22 9.94
CA ASN A 188 2.25 11.14 9.95
C ASN A 188 1.67 9.80 9.43
N SER A 189 2.44 8.71 9.29
CA SER A 189 1.93 7.43 8.74
C SER A 189 0.66 6.93 9.46
N HIS A 190 0.63 7.07 10.79
CA HIS A 190 -0.50 6.74 11.66
C HIS A 190 -1.77 7.57 11.43
N ILE A 191 -1.62 8.84 11.02
CA ILE A 191 -2.74 9.75 10.73
C ILE A 191 -3.14 9.64 9.26
N ARG A 192 -2.19 9.40 8.36
CA ARG A 192 -2.37 9.43 6.91
C ARG A 192 -3.43 8.44 6.44
N GLU A 193 -3.38 7.19 6.91
CA GLU A 193 -4.37 6.17 6.54
C GLU A 193 -5.78 6.53 7.07
N ILE A 194 -5.88 7.13 8.26
CA ILE A 194 -7.16 7.62 8.83
C ILE A 194 -7.73 8.77 7.98
N GLU A 195 -6.92 9.79 7.69
CA GLU A 195 -7.36 10.96 6.91
C GLU A 195 -7.73 10.56 5.47
N LEU A 196 -7.04 9.57 4.90
CA LEU A 196 -7.40 9.02 3.58
C LEU A 196 -8.68 8.19 3.62
N ALA A 197 -8.95 7.46 4.70
CA ALA A 197 -10.25 6.80 4.88
C ALA A 197 -11.39 7.84 4.93
N GLU A 198 -11.21 8.93 5.66
CA GLU A 198 -12.18 10.02 5.71
C GLU A 198 -12.33 10.72 4.35
N LEU A 199 -11.22 10.97 3.65
CA LEU A 199 -11.25 11.52 2.30
C LEU A 199 -12.03 10.59 1.35
N ALA A 200 -11.81 9.28 1.41
CA ALA A 200 -12.53 8.30 0.59
C ALA A 200 -14.04 8.37 0.82
N TRP A 201 -14.50 8.52 2.07
CA TRP A 201 -15.92 8.73 2.38
C TRP A 201 -16.46 10.03 1.77
N GLN A 202 -15.68 11.11 1.81
CA GLN A 202 -16.09 12.42 1.29
C GLN A 202 -16.16 12.45 -0.24
N VAL A 203 -15.15 11.87 -0.93
CA VAL A 203 -15.03 11.99 -2.39
C VAL A 203 -15.69 10.84 -3.14
N GLY A 204 -15.88 9.68 -2.50
CA GLY A 204 -16.42 8.49 -3.14
C GLY A 204 -15.63 8.06 -4.38
N GLY A 205 -16.35 7.56 -5.38
CA GLY A 205 -15.79 7.30 -6.71
C GLY A 205 -14.72 6.20 -6.73
N PRO A 206 -13.73 6.30 -7.64
CA PRO A 206 -12.64 5.33 -7.76
C PRO A 206 -11.90 5.03 -6.45
N MET A 207 -11.54 6.04 -5.66
CA MET A 207 -10.86 5.86 -4.37
C MET A 207 -11.66 4.96 -3.43
N ALA A 208 -12.94 5.26 -3.22
CA ALA A 208 -13.79 4.46 -2.36
C ALA A 208 -14.02 3.03 -2.91
N ARG A 209 -14.03 2.85 -4.24
CA ARG A 209 -14.18 1.51 -4.84
C ARG A 209 -12.97 0.63 -4.61
N ILE A 210 -11.77 1.16 -4.84
CA ILE A 210 -10.54 0.37 -4.75
C ILE A 210 -9.99 0.28 -3.34
N SER A 211 -10.37 1.16 -2.42
CA SER A 211 -9.89 1.07 -1.04
C SER A 211 -10.58 -0.07 -0.30
N THR A 212 -9.87 -0.63 0.69
CA THR A 212 -10.50 -1.47 1.70
C THR A 212 -11.60 -0.67 2.40
N LYS A 213 -12.78 -1.29 2.57
CA LYS A 213 -13.89 -0.62 3.26
C LYS A 213 -13.50 -0.33 4.70
N VAL A 214 -13.60 0.93 5.09
CA VAL A 214 -13.42 1.39 6.47
C VAL A 214 -14.79 1.62 7.08
N TYR A 215 -15.13 0.81 8.08
CA TYR A 215 -16.37 0.93 8.85
C TYR A 215 -16.26 1.92 10.00
N ASN A 216 -15.07 2.21 10.51
CA ASN A 216 -14.89 3.22 11.54
C ASN A 216 -13.42 3.63 11.65
N VAL A 217 -13.19 4.82 12.22
CA VAL A 217 -11.88 5.29 12.64
C VAL A 217 -11.95 5.60 14.13
N LEU A 218 -10.95 5.16 14.86
CA LEU A 218 -10.75 5.47 16.27
C LEU A 218 -9.54 6.40 16.36
N ARG A 219 -9.79 7.64 16.76
CA ARG A 219 -8.74 8.64 16.95
C ARG A 219 -8.91 9.31 18.31
N ASN A 220 -7.87 9.23 19.13
CA ASN A 220 -7.74 9.99 20.35
C ASN A 220 -6.31 10.49 20.49
N ASP A 221 -6.08 11.73 20.05
CA ASP A 221 -4.75 12.35 20.04
C ASP A 221 -4.16 12.51 21.46
N THR A 222 -5.02 12.69 22.48
CA THR A 222 -4.56 12.82 23.88
C THR A 222 -4.04 11.50 24.43
N GLN A 223 -4.62 10.38 24.01
CA GLN A 223 -4.22 9.03 24.42
C GLN A 223 -3.32 8.34 23.40
N GLN A 224 -2.96 9.03 22.30
CA GLN A 224 -2.20 8.47 21.18
C GLN A 224 -2.81 7.17 20.62
N LEU A 225 -4.14 7.09 20.59
CA LEU A 225 -4.87 5.94 20.07
C LEU A 225 -5.30 6.23 18.62
N TYR A 226 -4.80 5.42 17.71
CA TYR A 226 -5.11 5.49 16.28
C TYR A 226 -5.44 4.08 15.79
N ALA A 227 -6.67 3.86 15.32
CA ALA A 227 -7.05 2.58 14.74
C ALA A 227 -8.10 2.73 13.64
N LEU A 228 -8.07 1.79 12.69
CA LEU A 228 -9.09 1.66 11.66
C LEU A 228 -9.88 0.37 11.88
N CYS A 229 -11.19 0.43 11.65
CA CYS A 229 -12.08 -0.71 11.63
C CYS A 229 -12.37 -1.03 10.16
N LEU A 230 -11.82 -2.13 9.67
CA LEU A 230 -11.75 -2.49 8.27
C LEU A 230 -12.65 -3.70 7.98
N GLU A 231 -13.14 -3.82 6.74
CA GLU A 231 -13.65 -5.11 6.26
C GLU A 231 -12.58 -6.20 6.42
N TYR A 232 -13.02 -7.41 6.75
CA TYR A 232 -12.13 -8.55 6.80
C TYR A 232 -11.96 -9.14 5.40
N LEU A 233 -10.71 -9.25 4.95
CA LEU A 233 -10.32 -9.82 3.65
C LEU A 233 -9.69 -11.18 3.92
N ASP A 234 -10.24 -12.25 3.34
CA ASP A 234 -9.78 -13.61 3.56
C ASP A 234 -10.15 -14.51 2.36
N PRO A 235 -9.16 -15.06 1.63
CA PRO A 235 -9.41 -16.01 0.55
C PRO A 235 -10.24 -17.22 0.96
N ALA A 236 -10.15 -17.70 2.21
CA ALA A 236 -10.94 -18.82 2.71
C ALA A 236 -12.44 -18.49 2.82
N MET A 237 -12.79 -17.21 2.96
CA MET A 237 -14.16 -16.72 2.87
C MET A 237 -14.61 -16.47 1.43
N GLY A 238 -13.72 -16.65 0.45
CA GLY A 238 -13.96 -16.44 -0.97
C GLY A 238 -14.10 -14.98 -1.38
N ASN A 239 -13.97 -14.02 -0.46
CA ASN A 239 -14.25 -12.60 -0.73
C ASN A 239 -13.11 -11.88 -1.47
N VAL A 240 -11.91 -12.45 -1.48
CA VAL A 240 -10.74 -11.95 -2.20
C VAL A 240 -9.92 -13.07 -2.82
N THR A 241 -9.10 -12.72 -3.80
CA THR A 241 -8.02 -13.56 -4.35
C THR A 241 -6.71 -12.75 -4.41
N HIS A 242 -5.58 -13.39 -4.69
CA HIS A 242 -4.25 -12.75 -4.82
C HIS A 242 -3.65 -12.13 -3.54
N MET A 243 -4.35 -12.23 -2.40
CA MET A 243 -3.86 -11.73 -1.12
C MET A 243 -2.54 -12.39 -0.72
N ASN A 244 -1.59 -11.60 -0.21
CA ASN A 244 -0.25 -12.07 0.21
C ASN A 244 0.53 -12.87 -0.85
N SER A 245 0.26 -12.64 -2.14
CA SER A 245 0.80 -13.46 -3.25
C SER A 245 2.24 -13.15 -3.64
N THR A 246 3.01 -12.42 -2.83
CA THR A 246 4.32 -11.89 -3.23
C THR A 246 5.33 -12.98 -3.61
N GLU A 247 5.38 -14.09 -2.88
CA GLU A 247 6.30 -15.20 -3.19
C GLU A 247 5.90 -15.92 -4.48
N HIS A 248 4.60 -16.06 -4.73
CA HIS A 248 4.05 -16.79 -5.88
C HIS A 248 3.50 -15.86 -6.97
N ALA A 249 3.92 -14.59 -6.97
CA ALA A 249 3.28 -13.54 -7.77
C ALA A 249 3.26 -13.87 -9.27
N LEU A 250 4.32 -14.52 -9.77
CA LEU A 250 4.47 -14.89 -11.18
C LEU A 250 3.47 -15.96 -11.65
N THR A 251 2.98 -16.81 -10.73
CA THR A 251 1.98 -17.84 -11.02
C THR A 251 0.58 -17.41 -10.63
N THR A 252 0.46 -16.50 -9.66
CA THR A 252 -0.82 -16.01 -9.17
C THR A 252 -1.41 -14.94 -10.07
N TRP A 253 -0.62 -13.96 -10.52
CA TRP A 253 -1.10 -12.83 -11.32
C TRP A 253 -1.08 -13.16 -12.81
N SER A 254 -2.24 -13.40 -13.39
CA SER A 254 -2.37 -13.57 -14.83
C SER A 254 -2.26 -12.22 -15.57
N PRO A 255 -2.03 -12.22 -16.89
CA PRO A 255 -2.09 -10.99 -17.69
C PRO A 255 -3.41 -10.23 -17.50
N ASP A 256 -4.55 -10.91 -17.39
CA ASP A 256 -5.84 -10.25 -17.22
C ASP A 256 -5.97 -9.58 -15.85
N ASP A 257 -5.41 -10.19 -14.80
CA ASP A 257 -5.35 -9.61 -13.44
C ASP A 257 -4.49 -8.34 -13.42
N ILE A 258 -3.35 -8.36 -14.13
CA ILE A 258 -2.46 -7.20 -14.26
C ILE A 258 -3.19 -6.06 -14.99
N HIS A 259 -3.89 -6.34 -16.09
CA HIS A 259 -4.70 -5.34 -16.79
C HIS A 259 -5.80 -4.77 -15.87
N LEU A 260 -6.51 -5.63 -15.12
CA LEU A 260 -7.55 -5.22 -14.20
C LEU A 260 -7.00 -4.27 -13.12
N ALA A 261 -5.90 -4.66 -12.46
CA ALA A 261 -5.26 -3.84 -11.44
C ALA A 261 -4.81 -2.48 -12.01
N LEU A 262 -4.18 -2.46 -13.18
CA LEU A 262 -3.73 -1.22 -13.82
C LEU A 262 -4.89 -0.33 -14.27
N ARG A 263 -5.99 -0.90 -14.75
CA ARG A 263 -7.21 -0.16 -15.13
C ARG A 263 -7.85 0.53 -13.92
N ASP A 264 -8.00 -0.22 -12.83
CA ASP A 264 -8.63 0.29 -11.61
C ASP A 264 -7.75 1.32 -10.93
N MET A 265 -6.43 1.08 -10.88
CA MET A 265 -5.45 2.05 -10.39
C MET A 265 -5.40 3.31 -11.26
N ALA A 266 -5.45 3.18 -12.59
CA ALA A 266 -5.54 4.33 -13.49
C ALA A 266 -6.80 5.18 -13.25
N SER A 267 -7.91 4.54 -12.90
CA SER A 267 -9.15 5.25 -12.52
C SER A 267 -9.01 5.99 -11.20
N PHE A 268 -8.32 5.42 -10.22
CA PHE A 268 -7.96 6.13 -8.99
C PHE A 268 -7.05 7.33 -9.27
N HIS A 269 -5.97 7.13 -10.02
CA HIS A 269 -5.07 8.20 -10.42
C HIS A 269 -5.80 9.32 -11.18
N ALA A 270 -6.74 8.99 -12.07
CA ALA A 270 -7.53 9.99 -12.80
C ALA A 270 -8.36 10.89 -11.86
N GLN A 271 -8.86 10.35 -10.75
CA GLN A 271 -9.67 11.11 -9.79
C GLN A 271 -8.91 12.30 -9.21
N PHE A 272 -7.60 12.16 -8.97
CA PHE A 272 -6.77 13.20 -8.35
C PHE A 272 -5.78 13.88 -9.32
N LEU A 273 -5.75 13.48 -10.59
CA LEU A 273 -4.80 13.99 -11.57
C LEU A 273 -4.90 15.51 -11.72
N GLY A 274 -3.76 16.19 -11.58
CA GLY A 274 -3.57 17.65 -11.58
C GLY A 274 -4.40 18.42 -10.56
N GLN A 275 -4.74 17.77 -9.45
CA GLN A 275 -5.16 18.43 -8.22
C GLN A 275 -3.96 18.68 -7.29
N GLU A 276 -2.76 18.85 -7.83
CA GLU A 276 -1.50 18.95 -7.09
C GLU A 276 -1.57 20.04 -6.01
N ASP A 277 -2.05 21.24 -6.33
CA ASP A 277 -2.20 22.33 -5.37
C ASP A 277 -3.10 21.96 -4.17
N LYS A 278 -4.09 21.09 -4.38
CA LYS A 278 -4.96 20.59 -3.31
C LYS A 278 -4.24 19.54 -2.49
N LEU A 279 -3.58 18.58 -3.14
CA LEU A 279 -2.85 17.50 -2.48
C LEU A 279 -1.67 18.02 -1.65
N LEU A 280 -0.90 18.98 -2.18
CA LEU A 280 0.23 19.59 -1.49
C LEU A 280 -0.18 20.40 -0.24
N LYS A 281 -1.44 20.79 -0.13
CA LYS A 281 -2.01 21.48 1.05
C LYS A 281 -2.53 20.51 2.12
N MET A 282 -2.65 19.22 1.81
CA MET A 282 -3.06 18.22 2.79
C MET A 282 -1.90 17.95 3.76
N SER A 283 -1.95 18.58 4.92
CA SER A 283 -0.85 18.54 5.91
C SER A 283 -0.52 17.14 6.46
N PHE A 284 -1.42 16.16 6.31
CA PHE A 284 -1.19 14.77 6.70
C PHE A 284 -0.40 13.97 5.66
N LEU A 285 -0.26 14.47 4.43
CA LEU A 285 0.60 13.87 3.40
C LEU A 285 2.05 14.35 3.55
N GLU A 286 3.00 13.42 3.47
CA GLU A 286 4.41 13.76 3.30
C GLU A 286 4.74 13.67 1.81
N ASN A 287 4.72 14.83 1.15
CA ASN A 287 4.92 14.89 -0.29
C ASN A 287 6.42 15.02 -0.59
N PRO A 288 7.01 14.08 -1.33
CA PRO A 288 8.39 14.23 -1.78
C PRO A 288 8.50 15.41 -2.74
N THR A 289 9.60 16.15 -2.62
CA THR A 289 9.88 17.35 -3.41
C THR A 289 11.33 17.39 -3.82
N ARG A 290 11.65 18.13 -4.87
CA ARG A 290 13.04 18.31 -5.31
C ARG A 290 13.99 18.80 -4.19
N PRO A 291 13.64 19.81 -3.36
CA PRO A 291 14.48 20.20 -2.22
C PRO A 291 14.66 19.08 -1.19
N MET A 292 13.59 18.32 -0.91
CA MET A 292 13.63 17.20 0.03
C MET A 292 14.55 16.08 -0.47
N THR A 293 14.45 15.70 -1.74
CA THR A 293 15.33 14.67 -2.34
C THR A 293 16.80 15.07 -2.27
N LYS A 294 17.11 16.36 -2.45
CA LYS A 294 18.48 16.86 -2.32
C LYS A 294 19.03 16.68 -0.91
N VAL A 295 18.19 16.85 0.12
CA VAL A 295 18.55 16.62 1.53
C VAL A 295 18.70 15.13 1.83
N LEU A 296 17.81 14.29 1.29
CA LEU A 296 17.81 12.84 1.50
C LEU A 296 18.97 12.11 0.81
N ARG A 297 19.50 12.67 -0.28
CA ARG A 297 20.48 12.02 -1.14
C ARG A 297 21.67 11.37 -0.40
N PRO A 298 22.39 12.04 0.52
CA PRO A 298 23.54 11.43 1.19
C PRO A 298 23.18 10.14 1.96
N ALA A 299 22.02 10.10 2.60
CA ALA A 299 21.55 8.93 3.33
C ALA A 299 21.27 7.74 2.40
N TYR A 300 20.60 7.99 1.27
CA TYR A 300 20.33 6.93 0.28
C TYR A 300 21.59 6.49 -0.47
N GLU A 301 22.55 7.39 -0.74
CA GLU A 301 23.86 6.99 -1.28
C GLU A 301 24.60 6.06 -0.32
N ALA A 302 24.62 6.39 0.97
CA ALA A 302 25.21 5.54 2.01
C ALA A 302 24.49 4.18 2.11
N MET A 303 23.16 4.18 1.98
CA MET A 303 22.35 2.97 1.98
C MET A 303 22.68 2.04 0.81
N VAL A 304 22.73 2.58 -0.41
CA VAL A 304 23.07 1.82 -1.63
C VAL A 304 24.47 1.23 -1.54
N LYS A 305 25.46 2.01 -1.09
CA LYS A 305 26.84 1.51 -0.87
C LYS A 305 26.89 0.40 0.18
N THR A 306 26.13 0.54 1.26
CA THR A 306 26.07 -0.43 2.36
C THR A 306 25.45 -1.74 1.89
N ASN A 307 24.34 -1.69 1.16
CA ASN A 307 23.72 -2.88 0.57
C ASN A 307 24.69 -3.66 -0.32
N ARG A 308 25.39 -2.96 -1.24
CA ARG A 308 26.42 -3.57 -2.09
C ARG A 308 27.57 -4.19 -1.31
N LYS A 309 28.00 -3.52 -0.23
CA LYS A 309 29.09 -4.01 0.63
C LYS A 309 28.67 -5.28 1.37
N ASN A 310 27.45 -5.30 1.91
CA ASN A 310 26.95 -6.40 2.73
C ASN A 310 26.57 -7.61 1.88
N ASP A 311 25.97 -7.38 0.70
CA ASP A 311 25.52 -8.45 -0.19
C ASP A 311 25.81 -8.10 -1.66
N PRO A 312 27.06 -8.33 -2.13
CA PRO A 312 27.45 -8.07 -3.50
C PRO A 312 26.86 -9.08 -4.51
N GLU A 313 26.26 -10.18 -4.08
CA GLU A 313 25.58 -11.09 -5.00
C GLU A 313 24.17 -10.57 -5.29
N LEU A 314 23.48 -10.09 -4.25
CA LEU A 314 22.14 -9.53 -4.35
C LEU A 314 22.12 -8.14 -5.00
N PHE A 315 23.03 -7.24 -4.60
CA PHE A 315 23.15 -5.90 -5.16
C PHE A 315 24.30 -5.85 -6.16
N SER A 316 24.03 -6.12 -7.44
CA SER A 316 25.07 -6.14 -8.47
C SER A 316 25.79 -4.79 -8.64
N GLU A 317 27.02 -4.81 -9.17
CA GLU A 317 27.76 -3.59 -9.46
C GLU A 317 27.02 -2.70 -10.48
N SER A 318 26.38 -3.31 -11.48
CA SER A 318 25.63 -2.61 -12.53
C SER A 318 24.42 -1.86 -11.97
N LEU A 319 23.61 -2.53 -11.15
CA LEU A 319 22.45 -1.92 -10.51
C LEU A 319 22.89 -0.82 -9.52
N THR A 320 23.89 -1.11 -8.67
CA THR A 320 24.45 -0.15 -7.71
C THR A 320 24.93 1.12 -8.41
N ARG A 321 25.67 1.00 -9.52
CA ARG A 321 26.14 2.14 -10.30
C ARG A 321 24.99 2.96 -10.85
N SER A 322 23.93 2.31 -11.33
CA SER A 322 22.74 2.98 -11.86
C SER A 322 22.00 3.75 -10.77
N MET A 323 21.82 3.16 -9.58
CA MET A 323 21.18 3.81 -8.44
C MET A 323 21.97 5.03 -7.97
N LEU A 324 23.30 4.92 -7.88
CA LEU A 324 24.17 6.04 -7.50
C LEU A 324 24.18 7.15 -8.57
N ASP A 325 24.14 6.81 -9.86
CA ASP A 325 24.00 7.79 -10.94
C ASP A 325 22.68 8.56 -10.83
N TYR A 326 21.56 7.85 -10.59
CA TYR A 326 20.27 8.49 -10.32
C TYR A 326 20.36 9.46 -9.13
N LEU A 327 20.91 9.02 -7.99
CA LEU A 327 21.02 9.83 -6.78
C LEU A 327 21.87 11.09 -7.00
N ALA A 328 23.03 10.95 -7.64
CA ALA A 328 23.92 12.07 -7.98
C ALA A 328 23.24 13.14 -8.84
N HIS A 329 22.23 12.73 -9.60
CA HIS A 329 21.53 13.53 -10.60
C HIS A 329 20.04 13.73 -10.30
N SER A 330 19.63 13.39 -9.08
CA SER A 330 18.25 13.42 -8.61
C SER A 330 17.60 14.78 -8.80
N ASP A 331 18.35 15.88 -8.66
CA ASP A 331 17.87 17.24 -8.87
C ASP A 331 17.31 17.49 -10.29
N GLU A 332 17.98 16.95 -11.32
CA GLU A 332 17.55 17.08 -12.71
C GLU A 332 16.35 16.16 -13.02
N TYR A 333 16.34 14.96 -12.46
CA TYR A 333 15.23 14.02 -12.64
C TYR A 333 13.96 14.49 -11.91
N TRP A 334 14.10 15.03 -10.71
CA TRP A 334 13.00 15.63 -9.97
C TRP A 334 12.41 16.84 -10.69
N ALA A 335 13.23 17.61 -11.41
CA ALA A 335 12.69 18.66 -12.28
C ALA A 335 11.77 18.10 -13.37
N VAL A 336 12.02 16.89 -13.89
CA VAL A 336 11.11 16.22 -14.84
C VAL A 336 9.85 15.73 -14.14
N LEU A 337 9.99 15.12 -12.95
CA LEU A 337 8.86 14.62 -12.17
C LEU A 337 7.90 15.74 -11.74
N GLU A 338 8.42 16.87 -11.25
CA GLU A 338 7.61 18.02 -10.83
C GLU A 338 6.92 18.74 -11.99
N ASN A 339 7.46 18.62 -13.22
CA ASN A 339 6.82 19.15 -14.43
C ASN A 339 5.87 18.16 -15.11
N SER A 340 5.81 16.92 -14.63
CA SER A 340 4.92 15.89 -15.15
C SER A 340 3.59 15.92 -14.39
N PRO A 341 2.46 15.52 -15.00
CA PRO A 341 1.19 15.46 -14.28
C PRO A 341 1.26 14.50 -13.08
N ARG A 342 1.05 15.05 -11.87
CA ARG A 342 1.00 14.27 -10.63
C ARG A 342 -0.42 14.10 -10.14
N THR A 343 -0.57 13.10 -9.29
CA THR A 343 -1.83 12.66 -8.69
C THR A 343 -1.57 12.14 -7.28
N LEU A 344 -2.62 11.74 -6.57
CA LEU A 344 -2.48 10.94 -5.37
C LEU A 344 -2.10 9.52 -5.79
N ILE A 345 -1.00 9.00 -5.26
CA ILE A 345 -0.56 7.61 -5.45
C ILE A 345 -0.66 6.84 -4.14
N HIS A 346 -0.63 5.51 -4.22
CA HIS A 346 -0.56 4.64 -3.05
C HIS A 346 0.82 4.70 -2.38
N GLY A 347 1.91 4.73 -3.15
CA GLY A 347 3.29 4.91 -2.63
C GLY A 347 3.99 3.64 -2.15
N ASP A 348 3.26 2.54 -1.97
CA ASP A 348 3.79 1.18 -1.75
C ASP A 348 2.96 0.15 -2.53
N PHE A 349 2.69 0.41 -3.82
CA PHE A 349 1.76 -0.38 -4.63
C PHE A 349 2.42 -1.68 -5.12
N ASN A 350 2.40 -2.70 -4.28
CA ASN A 350 2.94 -4.02 -4.55
C ASN A 350 1.98 -5.13 -4.06
N THR A 351 2.30 -6.39 -4.39
CA THR A 351 1.47 -7.59 -4.11
C THR A 351 1.22 -7.88 -2.63
N ARG A 352 1.90 -7.19 -1.70
CA ARG A 352 1.64 -7.27 -0.25
C ARG A 352 0.50 -6.37 0.20
N ASN A 353 0.14 -5.36 -0.61
CA ASN A 353 -0.80 -4.29 -0.23
C ASN A 353 -2.04 -4.25 -1.13
N ILE A 354 -2.22 -5.27 -1.97
CA ILE A 354 -3.33 -5.37 -2.91
C ILE A 354 -3.87 -6.79 -2.99
N CYS A 355 -5.13 -6.90 -3.39
CA CYS A 355 -5.78 -8.15 -3.74
C CYS A 355 -6.90 -7.87 -4.76
N LEU A 356 -7.53 -8.91 -5.29
CA LEU A 356 -8.73 -8.74 -6.11
C LEU A 356 -9.95 -9.11 -5.28
N ARG A 357 -10.85 -8.14 -5.07
CA ARG A 357 -12.14 -8.35 -4.39
C ARG A 357 -13.12 -9.02 -5.35
N MET A 358 -13.76 -10.08 -4.87
CA MET A 358 -14.77 -10.84 -5.60
C MET A 358 -16.18 -10.32 -5.24
N ASP A 359 -16.94 -9.94 -6.25
CA ASP A 359 -18.40 -9.84 -6.12
C ASP A 359 -19.00 -11.24 -6.27
N GLN A 360 -19.44 -11.83 -5.17
CA GLN A 360 -20.02 -13.18 -5.13
C GLN A 360 -21.28 -13.32 -6.00
N SER A 361 -22.01 -12.23 -6.24
CA SER A 361 -23.27 -12.25 -6.98
C SER A 361 -23.06 -12.23 -8.49
N THR A 362 -22.00 -11.56 -8.96
CA THR A 362 -21.72 -11.40 -10.39
C THR A 362 -20.48 -12.17 -10.86
N GLY A 363 -19.65 -12.63 -9.94
CA GLY A 363 -18.32 -13.18 -10.21
C GLY A 363 -17.30 -12.12 -10.67
N ALA A 364 -17.66 -10.83 -10.67
CA ALA A 364 -16.78 -9.76 -11.11
C ALA A 364 -15.66 -9.51 -10.10
N GLN A 365 -14.48 -9.17 -10.62
CA GLN A 365 -13.33 -8.77 -9.83
C GLN A 365 -13.10 -7.26 -9.88
N THR A 366 -12.64 -6.72 -8.76
CA THR A 366 -12.19 -5.33 -8.64
C THR A 366 -10.91 -5.27 -7.83
N LEU A 367 -10.02 -4.34 -8.16
CA LEU A 367 -8.84 -4.10 -7.34
C LEU A 367 -9.26 -3.67 -5.92
N CYS A 368 -8.65 -4.25 -4.90
CA CYS A 368 -8.71 -3.77 -3.53
C CYS A 368 -7.28 -3.45 -3.05
N VAL A 369 -7.10 -2.25 -2.51
CA VAL A 369 -5.84 -1.69 -2.04
C VAL A 369 -5.98 -1.35 -0.55
N TYR A 370 -4.99 -1.76 0.22
CA TYR A 370 -4.90 -1.56 1.66
C TYR A 370 -3.53 -0.98 2.02
N ASP A 371 -3.43 -0.46 3.25
CA ASP A 371 -2.21 0.12 3.79
C ASP A 371 -1.74 1.41 3.10
N TRP A 372 -2.64 2.40 3.09
CA TRP A 372 -2.43 3.73 2.50
C TRP A 372 -1.44 4.62 3.27
N GLU A 373 -0.65 4.04 4.18
CA GLU A 373 0.21 4.79 5.10
C GLU A 373 1.39 5.49 4.41
N LEU A 374 1.66 5.19 3.14
CA LEU A 374 2.73 5.78 2.31
C LEU A 374 2.23 6.63 1.14
N ALA A 375 0.92 6.89 1.09
CA ALA A 375 0.32 7.66 0.02
C ALA A 375 0.85 9.10 -0.02
N CYS A 376 1.04 9.64 -1.22
CA CYS A 376 1.56 10.98 -1.43
C CYS A 376 1.16 11.54 -2.80
N CYS A 377 1.43 12.83 -3.03
CA CYS A 377 1.34 13.42 -4.35
C CYS A 377 2.59 13.06 -5.17
N HIS A 378 2.41 12.31 -6.26
CA HIS A 378 3.50 11.87 -7.13
C HIS A 378 3.04 11.62 -8.57
N VAL A 379 3.99 11.31 -9.46
CA VAL A 379 3.66 10.81 -10.80
C VAL A 379 3.01 9.41 -10.72
N PRO A 380 1.94 9.13 -11.49
CA PRO A 380 1.21 7.85 -11.41
C PRO A 380 2.05 6.64 -11.79
N GLN A 381 3.12 6.82 -12.56
CA GLN A 381 4.05 5.77 -12.97
C GLN A 381 4.75 5.13 -11.77
N ARG A 382 4.88 5.83 -10.64
CA ARG A 382 5.57 5.33 -9.44
C ARG A 382 4.89 4.08 -8.87
N ASP A 383 3.56 4.05 -8.82
CA ASP A 383 2.82 2.85 -8.42
C ASP A 383 2.95 1.75 -9.50
N VAL A 384 2.84 2.12 -10.78
CA VAL A 384 2.90 1.17 -11.90
C VAL A 384 4.23 0.39 -11.92
N VAL A 385 5.36 1.09 -11.85
CA VAL A 385 6.68 0.43 -11.93
C VAL A 385 6.97 -0.43 -10.72
N GLU A 386 6.45 -0.06 -9.54
CA GLU A 386 6.57 -0.89 -8.34
C GLU A 386 5.76 -2.17 -8.53
N PHE A 387 4.48 -2.08 -8.88
CA PHE A 387 3.66 -3.26 -9.09
C PHE A 387 4.23 -4.21 -10.14
N LEU A 388 4.66 -3.67 -11.29
CA LEU A 388 5.27 -4.47 -12.36
C LEU A 388 6.59 -5.14 -11.92
N SER A 389 7.35 -4.53 -11.01
CA SER A 389 8.54 -5.18 -10.44
C SER A 389 8.18 -6.45 -9.67
N PHE A 390 6.98 -6.52 -9.09
CA PHE A 390 6.50 -7.65 -8.30
C PHE A 390 5.81 -8.73 -9.11
N VAL A 391 5.09 -8.39 -10.18
CA VAL A 391 4.27 -9.38 -10.93
C VAL A 391 4.90 -9.86 -12.24
N LEU A 392 5.92 -9.17 -12.77
CA LEU A 392 6.59 -9.61 -13.99
C LEU A 392 7.88 -10.39 -13.71
N PRO A 393 8.19 -11.41 -14.52
CA PRO A 393 9.45 -12.11 -14.43
C PRO A 393 10.60 -11.19 -14.85
N SER A 394 11.80 -11.49 -14.33
CA SER A 394 13.03 -10.82 -14.75
C SER A 394 13.23 -10.92 -16.27
N GLY A 395 13.65 -9.81 -16.90
CA GLY A 395 13.83 -9.73 -18.35
C GLY A 395 12.55 -9.61 -19.19
N SER A 396 11.37 -9.50 -18.55
CA SER A 396 10.08 -9.39 -19.26
C SER A 396 10.06 -8.28 -20.32
N THR A 397 9.48 -8.59 -21.48
CA THR A 397 9.25 -7.65 -22.60
C THR A 397 7.99 -6.82 -22.44
N GLU A 398 7.13 -7.19 -21.49
CA GLU A 398 5.76 -6.69 -21.37
C GLU A 398 5.64 -5.39 -20.59
N TRP A 399 6.72 -4.91 -19.95
CA TRP A 399 6.73 -3.65 -19.22
C TRP A 399 6.19 -2.48 -20.06
N SER A 400 6.66 -2.35 -21.31
CA SER A 400 6.21 -1.28 -22.21
C SER A 400 4.72 -1.39 -22.54
N HIS A 401 4.22 -2.61 -22.70
CA HIS A 401 2.81 -2.88 -22.96
C HIS A 401 1.95 -2.44 -21.78
N TYR A 402 2.29 -2.87 -20.55
CA TYR A 402 1.51 -2.54 -19.36
C TYR A 402 1.59 -1.05 -18.96
N ILE A 403 2.75 -0.41 -19.14
CA ILE A 403 2.89 1.04 -18.91
C ILE A 403 2.01 1.83 -19.89
N GLU A 404 2.00 1.43 -21.17
CA GLU A 404 1.13 2.08 -22.18
C GLU A 404 -0.35 1.80 -21.92
N TYR A 405 -0.69 0.58 -21.51
CA TYR A 405 -2.06 0.23 -21.12
C TYR A 405 -2.55 1.13 -19.97
N HIS A 406 -1.74 1.29 -18.92
CA HIS A 406 -2.05 2.19 -17.82
C HIS A 406 -2.25 3.63 -18.28
N ARG A 407 -1.38 4.15 -19.17
CA ARG A 407 -1.50 5.50 -19.75
C ARG A 407 -2.82 5.70 -20.49
N LEU A 408 -3.23 4.71 -21.29
CA LEU A 408 -4.48 4.73 -22.05
C LEU A 408 -5.70 4.67 -21.12
N ALA A 409 -5.68 3.79 -20.12
CA ALA A 409 -6.73 3.70 -19.10
C ALA A 409 -6.84 5.00 -18.29
N LEU A 410 -5.71 5.61 -17.92
CA LEU A 410 -5.66 6.89 -17.20
C LEU A 410 -6.31 8.00 -18.04
N LYS A 411 -5.95 8.07 -19.32
CA LYS A 411 -6.54 9.02 -20.27
C LYS A 411 -8.06 8.84 -20.34
N GLN A 412 -8.53 7.63 -20.57
CA GLN A 412 -9.96 7.32 -20.69
C GLN A 412 -10.73 7.69 -19.42
N SER A 413 -10.22 7.30 -18.25
CA SER A 413 -10.86 7.60 -16.97
C SER A 413 -10.87 9.09 -16.67
N PHE A 414 -9.80 9.81 -17.00
CA PHE A 414 -9.71 11.26 -16.81
C PHE A 414 -10.66 12.03 -17.74
N GLU A 415 -10.73 11.66 -19.02
CA GLU A 415 -11.67 12.24 -19.98
C GLU A 415 -13.13 11.99 -19.58
N SER A 416 -13.44 10.77 -19.12
CA SER A 416 -14.77 10.41 -18.60
C SER A 416 -15.15 11.28 -17.40
N MET A 417 -14.25 11.48 -16.44
CA MET A 417 -14.53 12.34 -15.28
C MET A 417 -14.65 13.81 -15.63
N GLN A 418 -13.85 14.33 -16.56
CA GLN A 418 -13.98 15.71 -17.02
C GLN A 418 -15.32 16.00 -17.69
N SER A 419 -15.89 15.02 -18.42
CA SER A 419 -17.19 15.20 -19.07
C SER A 419 -18.34 15.45 -18.09
N LEU A 420 -18.14 15.13 -16.81
CA LEU A 420 -19.09 15.32 -15.73
C LEU A 420 -18.93 16.66 -14.99
N VAL A 421 -17.90 17.46 -15.30
CA VAL A 421 -17.58 18.72 -14.61
C VAL A 421 -17.58 19.88 -15.61
N GLU A 422 -17.86 21.11 -15.14
CA GLU A 422 -17.87 22.27 -16.03
C GLU A 422 -16.54 22.45 -16.80
N PRO A 423 -16.57 22.81 -18.10
CA PRO A 423 -15.40 22.85 -19.00
C PRO A 423 -14.25 23.76 -18.58
N SER A 424 -14.46 24.63 -17.59
CA SER A 424 -13.52 25.65 -17.14
C SER A 424 -12.51 25.15 -16.09
N SER A 425 -12.69 23.95 -15.55
CA SER A 425 -12.07 23.60 -14.27
C SER A 425 -10.75 22.83 -14.33
N ARG A 426 -10.44 22.04 -15.39
CA ARG A 426 -9.18 21.27 -15.51
C ARG A 426 -8.76 21.02 -16.95
N LYS A 427 -7.62 21.58 -17.40
CA LYS A 427 -7.00 21.24 -18.70
C LYS A 427 -5.62 20.64 -18.50
N ILE A 428 -5.58 19.34 -18.21
CA ILE A 428 -4.33 18.57 -18.19
C ILE A 428 -4.17 17.87 -19.53
N LYS A 429 -3.00 18.00 -20.13
CA LYS A 429 -2.62 17.19 -21.28
C LYS A 429 -2.03 15.88 -20.77
N ILE A 430 -2.66 14.75 -21.10
CA ILE A 430 -2.05 13.45 -20.85
C ILE A 430 -0.78 13.32 -21.72
N PRO A 431 0.37 12.92 -21.15
CA PRO A 431 1.61 12.78 -21.90
C PRO A 431 1.49 11.81 -23.08
N SER A 432 2.28 12.04 -24.12
CA SER A 432 2.46 11.08 -25.21
C SER A 432 3.07 9.76 -24.69
N PRO A 433 2.95 8.64 -25.43
CA PRO A 433 3.57 7.37 -25.02
C PRO A 433 5.05 7.50 -24.66
N ARG A 434 5.80 8.29 -25.45
CA ARG A 434 7.23 8.52 -25.20
C ARG A 434 7.48 9.30 -23.92
N GLU A 435 6.80 10.43 -23.72
CA GLU A 435 6.94 11.24 -22.50
C GLU A 435 6.56 10.43 -21.25
N TYR A 436 5.48 9.65 -21.33
CA TYR A 436 5.01 8.81 -20.22
C TYR A 436 6.03 7.72 -19.87
N MET A 437 6.63 7.10 -20.88
CA MET A 437 7.69 6.09 -20.70
C MET A 437 8.96 6.70 -20.09
N GLU A 438 9.39 7.89 -20.52
CA GLU A 438 10.55 8.55 -19.93
C GLU A 438 10.35 8.85 -18.43
N VAL A 439 9.15 9.29 -18.04
CA VAL A 439 8.79 9.46 -16.63
C VAL A 439 8.76 8.13 -15.89
N ALA A 440 8.27 7.04 -16.52
CA ALA A 440 8.29 5.71 -15.94
C ALA A 440 9.72 5.22 -15.65
N LYS A 441 10.68 5.49 -16.55
CA LYS A 441 12.10 5.18 -16.33
C LYS A 441 12.66 5.87 -15.09
N ILE A 442 12.36 7.16 -14.94
CA ILE A 442 12.78 7.95 -13.77
C ILE A 442 12.13 7.38 -12.49
N ALA A 443 10.83 7.09 -12.53
CA ALA A 443 10.10 6.52 -11.40
C ALA A 443 10.63 5.12 -11.00
N LEU A 444 11.06 4.29 -11.97
CA LEU A 444 11.68 2.99 -11.71
C LEU A 444 13.03 3.17 -10.99
N MET A 445 13.85 4.10 -11.45
CA MET A 445 15.15 4.38 -10.81
C MET A 445 15.00 5.01 -9.43
N GLU A 446 13.97 5.82 -9.21
CA GLU A 446 13.61 6.32 -7.90
C GLU A 446 13.14 5.20 -6.96
N PHE A 447 12.23 4.33 -7.43
CA PHE A 447 11.80 3.14 -6.69
C PHE A 447 13.01 2.28 -6.28
N ALA A 448 13.91 2.01 -7.22
CA ALA A 448 15.14 1.26 -6.94
C ALA A 448 15.99 1.98 -5.88
N SER A 449 16.33 3.24 -6.12
CA SER A 449 17.30 4.00 -5.32
C SER A 449 16.82 4.32 -3.90
N LEU A 450 15.50 4.39 -3.69
CA LEU A 450 14.90 4.71 -2.40
C LEU A 450 14.33 3.47 -1.73
N ARG A 451 13.32 2.84 -2.33
CA ARG A 451 12.54 1.77 -1.70
C ARG A 451 13.27 0.43 -1.71
N VAL A 452 13.83 0.02 -2.84
CA VAL A 452 14.59 -1.23 -2.92
C VAL A 452 15.89 -1.14 -2.10
N ALA A 453 16.51 0.05 -2.04
CA ALA A 453 17.62 0.29 -1.12
C ALA A 453 17.20 0.05 0.35
N MET A 454 16.02 0.53 0.77
CA MET A 454 15.50 0.25 2.12
C MET A 454 15.22 -1.24 2.33
N TYR A 455 14.68 -1.95 1.33
CA TYR A 455 14.51 -3.40 1.41
C TYR A 455 15.84 -4.12 1.64
N GLY A 456 16.94 -3.69 1.02
CA GLY A 456 18.27 -4.26 1.27
C GLY A 456 18.73 -4.12 2.72
N ILE A 457 18.50 -2.96 3.34
CA ILE A 457 18.83 -2.76 4.77
C ILE A 457 17.98 -3.67 5.64
N SER A 458 16.66 -3.70 5.42
CA SER A 458 15.76 -4.58 6.16
C SER A 458 16.12 -6.06 5.99
N ASN A 459 16.53 -6.47 4.79
CA ASN A 459 16.91 -7.84 4.46
C ASN A 459 18.12 -8.34 5.26
N SER A 460 19.01 -7.43 5.68
CA SER A 460 20.15 -7.79 6.53
C SER A 460 19.75 -8.18 7.97
N PHE A 461 18.54 -7.79 8.41
CA PHE A 461 17.98 -8.17 9.72
C PHE A 461 17.00 -9.34 9.60
N LYS A 462 16.22 -9.36 8.52
CA LYS A 462 15.27 -10.42 8.23
C LYS A 462 15.26 -10.67 6.73
N GLN A 463 15.80 -11.82 6.34
CA GLN A 463 15.84 -12.21 4.93
C GLN A 463 14.41 -12.38 4.39
N VAL A 464 14.20 -11.87 3.18
CA VAL A 464 12.94 -11.98 2.43
C VAL A 464 13.21 -12.65 1.09
N GLU A 465 12.52 -13.76 0.81
CA GLU A 465 12.82 -14.63 -0.33
C GLU A 465 12.47 -14.01 -1.69
N TRP A 466 11.49 -13.11 -1.71
CA TRP A 466 11.11 -12.39 -2.93
C TRP A 466 12.15 -11.34 -3.39
N LEU A 467 13.01 -10.82 -2.51
CA LEU A 467 13.87 -9.66 -2.84
C LEU A 467 14.86 -9.90 -4.00
N PRO A 468 15.57 -11.03 -4.08
CA PRO A 468 16.43 -11.33 -5.23
C PRO A 468 15.70 -11.24 -6.57
N ARG A 469 14.45 -11.73 -6.63
CA ARG A 469 13.61 -11.69 -7.83
C ARG A 469 13.25 -10.26 -8.21
N ILE A 470 12.87 -9.43 -7.24
CA ILE A 470 12.55 -8.01 -7.47
C ILE A 470 13.78 -7.25 -7.98
N LEU A 471 14.95 -7.44 -7.35
CA LEU A 471 16.21 -6.82 -7.78
C LEU A 471 16.59 -7.22 -9.20
N SER A 472 16.47 -8.51 -9.54
CA SER A 472 16.72 -8.99 -10.90
C SER A 472 15.75 -8.35 -11.92
N SER A 473 14.46 -8.27 -11.59
CA SER A 473 13.45 -7.63 -12.45
C SER A 473 13.75 -6.16 -12.70
N VAL A 474 14.07 -5.41 -11.63
CA VAL A 474 14.45 -3.99 -11.71
C VAL A 474 15.72 -3.83 -12.53
N GLU A 475 16.78 -4.60 -12.26
CA GLU A 475 18.06 -4.47 -12.96
C GLU A 475 17.92 -4.73 -14.47
N GLU A 476 17.26 -5.82 -14.85
CA GLU A 476 17.05 -6.15 -16.26
C GLU A 476 16.21 -5.08 -16.97
N GLN A 477 15.22 -4.53 -16.27
CA GLN A 477 14.41 -3.47 -16.85
C GLN A 477 15.18 -2.16 -17.00
N VAL A 478 16.04 -1.80 -16.04
CA VAL A 478 16.94 -0.63 -16.14
C VAL A 478 17.90 -0.80 -17.32
N LYS A 479 18.53 -1.98 -17.49
CA LYS A 479 19.40 -2.27 -18.63
C LYS A 479 18.66 -2.09 -19.96
N ARG A 480 17.42 -2.57 -20.03
CA ARG A 480 16.60 -2.55 -21.25
C ARG A 480 16.09 -1.17 -21.62
N MET A 481 15.65 -0.39 -20.62
CA MET A 481 15.18 0.98 -20.82
C MET A 481 16.31 1.93 -21.24
N GLY A 482 17.56 1.50 -21.04
CA GLY A 482 18.77 2.25 -21.33
C GLY A 482 19.12 3.22 -20.21
N PRO A 483 20.32 3.82 -20.25
CA PRO A 483 20.72 4.78 -19.23
C PRO A 483 19.80 6.00 -19.25
N LEU A 484 19.49 6.55 -18.06
CA LEU A 484 18.68 7.76 -17.92
C LEU A 484 19.31 8.97 -18.62
N ARG A 485 20.64 8.95 -18.78
CA ARG A 485 21.41 9.94 -19.56
C ARG A 485 22.05 9.25 -20.76
N PRO A 486 21.99 9.86 -21.96
CA PRO A 486 22.88 9.44 -23.04
C PRO A 486 24.33 9.56 -22.57
N SER A 487 25.17 8.56 -22.89
CA SER A 487 26.61 8.67 -22.63
C SER A 487 27.15 9.98 -23.25
N ARG A 488 27.94 10.74 -22.49
CA ARG A 488 28.59 11.97 -22.97
C ARG A 488 29.42 11.71 -24.25
N ASP A 489 29.89 10.48 -24.45
CA ASP A 489 30.63 10.09 -25.65
C ASP A 489 29.78 10.12 -26.93
N ARG A 490 28.45 9.93 -26.80
CA ARG A 490 27.50 9.97 -27.93
C ARG A 490 27.23 11.39 -28.42
N VAL A 491 27.17 12.36 -27.50
CA VAL A 491 26.97 13.79 -27.83
C VAL A 491 28.18 14.33 -28.60
N HIS A 492 29.39 13.87 -28.28
CA HIS A 492 30.58 14.25 -29.05
C HIS A 492 30.62 13.66 -30.45
N PHE A 493 30.02 12.48 -30.67
CA PHE A 493 29.97 11.84 -31.98
C PHE A 493 28.93 12.50 -32.90
N GLU A 494 27.77 12.87 -32.38
CA GLU A 494 26.73 13.57 -33.16
C GLU A 494 27.04 15.05 -33.41
N SER A 495 27.82 15.71 -32.55
CA SER A 495 28.28 17.09 -32.82
C SER A 495 29.39 17.20 -33.87
N LYS A 496 29.95 16.07 -34.33
CA LYS A 496 31.02 16.01 -35.34
C LYS A 496 30.55 15.52 -36.71
N LEU A 497 29.28 15.14 -36.84
CA LEU A 497 28.58 14.87 -38.10
C LEU A 497 27.76 16.09 -38.50
#